data_AF-A0AA37QBP5-F1
#
_entry.id   AF-A0AA37QBP5-F1
#
_cell.length_a   1.000
_cell.length_b   1.000
_cell.length_c   1.000
_cell.angle_alpha   90.00
_cell.angle_beta   90.00
_cell.angle_gamma   90.00
#
_symmetry.space_group_name_H-M   'P 1'
#
loop_
_entity.id
_entity.type
_entity.pdbx_description
1 polymer ?
#
loop_
_entity_poly.entity_id
_entity_poly.type
_entity_poly.pdbx_seq_one_letter_code
_entity_poly.pdbx_strand_id
1 'polypeptide(L)'
;MRWTDLKECCDYYNINYKSLCTYMQKNKISKEEALSHYYQYYKYNRFTYNHVTYDSFAACCMAYEIKPICVRRYAKRKHFLLRHALSSYLNYHNKRKIYFCGQEYITFTSCCRAFGCNASYVSAYAKRHGISREEALKFYINRCH
;
A
#
# COMPACT_ATOMS: atom_id res chain seq x y z
N MET A 1 30.21 -10.04 -22.92
CA MET A 1 29.48 -9.58 -21.72
C MET A 1 30.20 -8.36 -21.17
N ARG A 2 29.50 -7.24 -20.93
CA ARG A 2 30.11 -5.92 -20.61
C ARG A 2 30.40 -5.70 -19.11
N TRP A 3 29.97 -6.64 -18.25
CA TRP A 3 30.08 -6.54 -16.80
C TRP A 3 30.90 -7.71 -16.27
N THR A 4 31.94 -7.41 -15.47
CA THR A 4 32.82 -8.39 -14.85
C THR A 4 32.27 -8.90 -13.51
N ASP A 5 31.43 -8.12 -12.85
CA ASP A 5 30.74 -8.49 -11.61
C ASP A 5 29.22 -8.66 -11.86
N LEU A 6 28.69 -9.81 -11.44
CA LEU A 6 27.26 -10.10 -11.52
C LEU A 6 26.46 -9.18 -10.58
N LYS A 7 27.05 -8.75 -9.46
CA LYS A 7 26.39 -7.85 -8.53
C LYS A 7 26.22 -6.45 -9.13
N GLU A 8 27.26 -5.91 -9.77
CA GLU A 8 27.16 -4.65 -10.53
C GLU A 8 26.09 -4.73 -11.64
N CYS A 9 26.04 -5.85 -12.37
CA CYS A 9 24.99 -6.08 -13.37
C CYS A 9 23.59 -6.06 -12.75
N CYS A 10 23.41 -6.73 -11.61
CA CYS A 10 22.16 -6.71 -10.86
C CYS A 10 21.77 -5.30 -10.40
N ASP A 11 22.72 -4.54 -9.86
CA ASP A 11 22.49 -3.18 -9.38
C ASP A 11 22.08 -2.25 -10.53
N TYR A 12 22.72 -2.36 -11.70
CA TYR A 12 22.37 -1.59 -12.90
C TYR A 12 20.92 -1.84 -13.37
N TYR A 13 20.48 -3.10 -13.36
CA TYR A 13 19.12 -3.47 -13.77
C TYR A 13 18.09 -3.44 -12.63
N ASN A 14 18.47 -2.96 -11.44
CA ASN A 14 17.65 -2.97 -10.23
C ASN A 14 17.09 -4.36 -9.89
N ILE A 15 17.89 -5.40 -10.14
CA ILE A 15 17.58 -6.80 -9.82
C ILE A 15 18.16 -7.11 -8.44
N ASN A 16 17.36 -7.72 -7.56
CA ASN A 16 17.88 -8.15 -6.27
C ASN A 16 18.86 -9.33 -6.46
N TYR A 17 20.15 -9.09 -6.22
CA TYR A 17 21.22 -10.08 -6.38
C TYR A 17 20.95 -11.39 -5.61
N LYS A 18 20.49 -11.32 -4.36
CA LYS A 18 20.18 -12.51 -3.54
C LYS A 18 19.03 -13.33 -4.13
N SER A 19 18.00 -12.65 -4.65
CA SER A 19 16.88 -13.32 -5.32
C SER A 19 17.32 -13.99 -6.62
N LEU A 20 18.19 -13.33 -7.41
CA LEU A 20 18.75 -13.89 -8.63
C LEU A 20 19.56 -15.18 -8.34
N CYS A 21 20.49 -15.13 -7.37
CA CYS A 21 21.29 -16.30 -6.99
C CYS A 21 20.42 -17.47 -6.52
N THR A 22 19.42 -17.20 -5.67
CA THR A 22 18.47 -18.22 -5.20
C THR A 22 17.70 -18.85 -6.36
N TYR A 23 17.24 -18.03 -7.32
CA TYR A 23 16.51 -18.50 -8.49
C TYR A 23 17.38 -19.36 -9.41
N MET A 24 18.63 -18.96 -9.65
CA MET A 24 19.60 -19.75 -10.40
C MET A 24 19.82 -21.13 -9.75
N GLN A 25 20.10 -21.16 -8.44
CA GLN A 25 20.34 -22.41 -7.71
C GLN A 25 19.13 -23.34 -7.73
N LYS A 26 17.93 -22.81 -7.48
CA LYS A 26 16.70 -23.59 -7.41
C LYS A 26 16.33 -24.22 -8.76
N ASN A 27 16.51 -23.48 -9.84
CA ASN A 27 16.08 -23.91 -11.18
C ASN A 27 17.23 -24.54 -11.99
N LYS A 28 18.46 -24.54 -11.47
CA LYS A 28 19.67 -25.06 -12.14
C LYS A 28 19.87 -24.45 -13.54
N ILE A 29 19.61 -23.15 -13.66
CA ILE A 29 19.72 -22.39 -14.92
C ILE A 29 20.96 -21.49 -14.92
N SER A 30 21.39 -21.09 -16.11
CA SER A 30 22.51 -20.17 -16.29
C SER A 30 22.20 -18.77 -15.76
N LYS A 31 23.26 -17.96 -15.57
CA LYS A 31 23.12 -16.56 -15.17
C LYS A 31 22.39 -15.74 -16.26
N GLU A 32 22.61 -16.05 -17.53
CA GLU A 32 21.98 -15.39 -18.66
C GLU A 32 20.47 -15.66 -18.70
N GLU A 33 20.06 -16.91 -18.49
CA GLU A 33 18.64 -17.29 -18.42
C GLU A 33 17.94 -16.64 -17.22
N ALA A 34 18.60 -16.62 -16.06
CA ALA A 34 18.06 -15.97 -14.87
C ALA A 34 17.91 -14.45 -15.06
N LEU A 35 18.93 -13.79 -15.63
CA LEU A 35 18.89 -12.36 -15.93
C LEU A 35 17.81 -12.04 -16.97
N SER A 36 17.68 -12.85 -18.02
CA SER A 36 16.63 -12.71 -19.04
C SER A 36 15.23 -12.84 -18.42
N HIS A 37 15.03 -13.84 -17.56
CA HIS A 37 13.77 -14.02 -16.82
C HIS A 37 13.43 -12.78 -15.97
N TYR A 38 14.37 -12.30 -15.16
CA TYR A 38 14.14 -11.11 -14.33
C TYR A 38 13.95 -9.84 -15.16
N TYR A 39 14.72 -9.66 -16.25
CA TYR A 39 14.56 -8.53 -17.15
C TYR A 39 13.17 -8.50 -17.79
N GLN A 40 12.69 -9.65 -18.29
CA GLN A 40 11.32 -9.78 -18.81
C GLN A 40 10.29 -9.54 -17.71
N TYR A 41 10.48 -10.16 -16.53
CA TYR A 41 9.62 -9.95 -15.37
C TYR A 41 9.49 -8.47 -15.03
N TYR A 42 10.59 -7.73 -14.89
CA TYR A 42 10.54 -6.30 -14.58
C TYR A 42 9.96 -5.48 -15.73
N LYS A 43 10.32 -5.76 -16.99
CA LYS A 43 9.79 -5.07 -18.18
C LYS A 43 8.26 -5.18 -18.27
N TYR A 44 7.70 -6.37 -18.03
CA TYR A 44 6.24 -6.60 -18.07
C TYR A 44 5.52 -6.25 -16.77
N ASN A 45 6.24 -6.16 -15.64
CA ASN A 45 5.64 -5.74 -14.36
C ASN A 45 5.68 -4.23 -14.13
N ARG A 46 6.31 -3.44 -15.03
CA ARG A 46 6.22 -1.99 -14.99
C ARG A 46 4.75 -1.58 -14.93
N PHE A 47 4.44 -0.67 -14.04
CA PHE A 47 3.08 -0.22 -13.82
C PHE A 47 3.01 1.27 -14.09
N THR A 48 2.27 1.67 -15.12
CA THR A 48 2.03 3.09 -15.38
C THR A 48 0.77 3.51 -14.64
N TYR A 49 0.80 4.69 -14.00
CA TYR A 49 -0.34 5.30 -13.33
C TYR A 49 -0.19 6.82 -13.36
N ASN A 50 -1.25 7.54 -13.72
CA ASN A 50 -1.23 9.01 -13.89
C ASN A 50 0.01 9.53 -14.65
N HIS A 51 0.29 8.94 -15.82
CA HIS A 51 1.43 9.29 -16.69
C HIS A 51 2.84 9.03 -16.10
N VAL A 52 2.94 8.52 -14.87
CA VAL A 52 4.21 8.09 -14.26
C VAL A 52 4.34 6.57 -14.41
N THR A 53 5.53 6.10 -14.79
CA THR A 53 5.81 4.66 -14.91
C THR A 53 6.69 4.20 -13.76
N TYR A 54 6.15 3.30 -12.95
CA TYR A 54 6.81 2.70 -11.79
C TYR A 54 7.40 1.34 -12.15
N ASP A 55 8.48 0.95 -11.47
CA ASP A 55 9.14 -0.36 -11.68
C ASP A 55 8.22 -1.55 -11.39
N SER A 56 7.20 -1.35 -10.55
CA SER A 56 6.16 -2.34 -10.30
C SER A 56 4.88 -1.70 -9.76
N PHE A 57 3.78 -2.46 -9.78
CA PHE A 57 2.55 -2.08 -9.06
C PHE A 57 2.79 -1.83 -7.56
N ALA A 58 3.70 -2.58 -6.94
CA ALA A 58 4.03 -2.40 -5.54
C ALA A 58 4.73 -1.05 -5.30
N ALA A 59 5.71 -0.72 -6.13
CA ALA A 59 6.38 0.58 -6.10
C ALA A 59 5.38 1.73 -6.31
N CYS A 60 4.44 1.58 -7.25
CA CYS A 60 3.35 2.54 -7.45
C CYS A 60 2.52 2.72 -6.17
N CYS A 61 2.04 1.64 -5.54
CA CYS A 61 1.25 1.75 -4.31
C CYS A 61 2.03 2.43 -3.17
N MET A 62 3.32 2.11 -3.02
CA MET A 62 4.18 2.71 -2.00
C MET A 62 4.40 4.21 -2.20
N ALA A 63 4.50 4.67 -3.45
CA ALA A 63 4.59 6.10 -3.77
C ALA A 63 3.33 6.89 -3.35
N TYR A 64 2.18 6.20 -3.20
CA TYR A 64 0.95 6.76 -2.64
C TYR A 64 0.71 6.33 -1.18
N GLU A 65 1.75 5.85 -0.48
CA GLU A 65 1.70 5.41 0.92
C GLU A 65 0.66 4.30 1.20
N ILE A 66 0.33 3.50 0.20
CA ILE A 66 -0.62 2.39 0.31
C ILE A 66 0.09 1.05 0.27
N LYS A 67 -0.27 0.17 1.20
CA LYS A 67 0.17 -1.23 1.16
C LYS A 67 -0.43 -1.95 -0.07
N PRO A 68 0.38 -2.52 -0.98
CA PRO A 68 -0.12 -3.12 -2.23
C PRO A 68 -1.16 -4.22 -2.01
N ILE A 69 -1.04 -4.99 -0.93
CA ILE A 69 -1.96 -6.06 -0.57
C ILE A 69 -3.40 -5.55 -0.36
N CYS A 70 -3.56 -4.34 0.18
CA CYS A 70 -4.87 -3.73 0.40
C CYS A 70 -5.60 -3.49 -0.92
N VAL A 71 -4.89 -2.96 -1.92
CA VAL A 71 -5.44 -2.69 -3.25
C VAL A 71 -5.73 -3.98 -4.00
N ARG A 72 -4.84 -4.98 -3.94
CA ARG A 72 -5.07 -6.30 -4.56
C ARG A 72 -6.31 -6.99 -3.98
N ARG A 73 -6.49 -6.96 -2.65
CA ARG A 73 -7.68 -7.52 -2.00
C ARG A 73 -8.95 -6.74 -2.36
N TYR A 74 -8.86 -5.43 -2.47
CA TYR A 74 -9.97 -4.59 -2.93
C TYR A 74 -10.35 -4.92 -4.38
N ALA A 75 -9.37 -5.00 -5.28
CA ALA A 75 -9.52 -5.37 -6.68
C ALA A 75 -10.22 -6.73 -6.82
N LYS A 76 -9.75 -7.75 -6.10
CA LYS A 76 -10.34 -9.10 -6.11
C LYS A 76 -11.81 -9.08 -5.67
N ARG A 77 -12.14 -8.41 -4.56
CA ARG A 77 -13.53 -8.35 -4.05
C ARG A 77 -14.48 -7.59 -4.97
N LYS A 78 -13.98 -6.63 -5.74
CA LYS A 78 -14.77 -5.78 -6.63
C LYS A 78 -14.64 -6.17 -8.10
N HIS A 79 -13.91 -7.23 -8.40
CA HIS A 79 -13.60 -7.68 -9.77
C HIS A 79 -13.02 -6.56 -10.66
N PHE A 80 -12.12 -5.76 -10.09
CA PHE A 80 -11.49 -4.65 -10.80
C PHE A 80 -10.09 -5.00 -11.30
N LEU A 81 -9.70 -4.38 -12.42
CA LEU A 81 -8.30 -4.27 -12.81
C LEU A 81 -7.53 -3.46 -11.76
N LEU A 82 -6.24 -3.78 -11.56
CA LEU A 82 -5.42 -3.14 -10.52
C LEU A 82 -5.35 -1.62 -10.63
N ARG A 83 -5.28 -1.08 -11.85
CA ARG A 83 -5.31 0.37 -12.11
C ARG A 83 -6.61 0.99 -11.61
N HIS A 84 -7.75 0.44 -12.01
CA HIS A 84 -9.06 0.95 -11.58
C HIS A 84 -9.29 0.77 -10.08
N ALA A 85 -8.79 -0.34 -9.51
CA ALA A 85 -8.82 -0.59 -8.09
C ALA A 85 -7.99 0.43 -7.30
N LEU A 86 -6.78 0.78 -7.77
CA LEU A 86 -5.92 1.78 -7.13
C LEU A 86 -6.60 3.16 -7.12
N SER A 87 -7.11 3.63 -8.26
CA SER A 87 -7.84 4.91 -8.34
C SER A 87 -9.06 4.92 -7.41
N SER A 88 -9.86 3.85 -7.43
CA SER A 88 -11.04 3.74 -6.58
C SER A 88 -10.67 3.69 -5.10
N TYR A 89 -9.59 3.01 -4.74
CA TYR A 89 -9.12 2.89 -3.37
C TYR A 89 -8.57 4.22 -2.84
N LEU A 90 -7.81 4.95 -3.64
CA LEU A 90 -7.34 6.30 -3.34
C LEU A 90 -8.51 7.26 -3.13
N ASN A 91 -9.48 7.25 -4.06
CA ASN A 91 -10.68 8.08 -3.95
C ASN A 91 -11.52 7.74 -2.71
N TYR A 92 -11.62 6.46 -2.35
CA TYR A 92 -12.33 6.02 -1.15
C TYR A 92 -11.68 6.54 0.14
N HIS A 93 -10.35 6.54 0.21
CA HIS A 93 -9.62 7.10 1.36
C HIS A 93 -9.71 8.62 1.40
N ASN A 94 -9.58 9.31 0.26
CA ASN A 94 -9.72 10.76 0.22
C ASN A 94 -11.12 11.24 0.65
N LYS A 95 -12.20 10.56 0.23
CA LYS A 95 -13.58 10.90 0.64
C LYS A 95 -13.88 10.63 2.13
N ARG A 96 -12.99 9.95 2.85
CA ARG A 96 -13.18 9.55 4.25
C ARG A 96 -12.32 10.33 5.24
N LYS A 97 -11.55 11.31 4.76
CA LYS A 97 -10.88 12.28 5.61
C LYS A 97 -11.92 12.94 6.51
N ILE A 98 -11.62 13.02 7.80
CA ILE A 98 -12.51 13.53 8.84
C ILE A 98 -11.85 14.75 9.44
N TYR A 99 -12.61 15.82 9.60
CA TYR A 99 -12.16 17.02 10.29
C TYR A 99 -12.74 17.02 11.70
N PHE A 100 -11.87 17.07 12.71
CA PHE A 100 -12.31 17.10 14.11
C PHE A 100 -11.40 18.04 14.91
N CYS A 101 -12.01 18.97 15.65
CA CYS A 101 -11.30 20.01 16.41
C CYS A 101 -10.26 20.80 15.58
N GLY A 102 -10.58 21.15 14.33
CA GLY A 102 -9.69 21.91 13.44
C GLY A 102 -8.55 21.11 12.81
N GLN A 103 -8.44 19.81 13.10
CA GLN A 103 -7.42 18.93 12.55
C GLN A 103 -8.02 17.91 11.56
N GLU A 104 -7.31 17.67 10.46
CA GLU A 104 -7.67 16.64 9.47
C GLU A 104 -7.09 15.28 9.88
N TYR A 105 -7.92 14.24 9.79
CA TYR A 105 -7.55 12.85 10.06
C TYR A 105 -7.90 11.94 8.89
N ILE A 106 -7.00 11.02 8.56
CA ILE A 106 -7.18 10.06 7.45
C ILE A 106 -8.37 9.13 7.70
N THR A 107 -8.64 8.77 8.96
CA THR A 107 -9.78 7.92 9.36
C THR A 107 -10.32 8.31 10.74
N PHE A 108 -11.54 7.87 11.07
CA PHE A 108 -12.08 8.01 12.43
C PHE A 108 -11.21 7.30 13.47
N THR A 109 -10.61 6.17 13.11
CA THR A 109 -9.72 5.44 14.01
C THR A 109 -8.44 6.21 14.33
N SER A 110 -7.83 6.87 13.34
CA SER A 110 -6.67 7.74 13.60
C SER A 110 -7.05 8.96 14.43
N CYS A 111 -8.24 9.53 14.19
CA CYS A 111 -8.79 10.61 15.04
C CYS A 111 -8.91 10.13 16.49
N CYS A 112 -9.62 9.04 16.78
CA CYS A 112 -9.74 8.52 18.14
C CYS A 112 -8.38 8.26 18.81
N ARG A 113 -7.41 7.68 18.09
CA ARG A 113 -6.07 7.43 18.64
C ARG A 113 -5.32 8.70 19.00
N ALA A 114 -5.47 9.78 18.23
CA ALA A 114 -4.83 11.06 18.51
C ALA A 114 -5.28 11.64 19.87
N PHE A 115 -6.50 11.31 20.31
CA PHE A 115 -7.03 11.67 21.62
C PHE A 115 -7.01 10.52 22.63
N GLY A 116 -6.17 9.49 22.42
CA GLY A 116 -6.04 8.37 23.36
C GLY A 116 -7.25 7.44 23.47
N CYS A 117 -8.22 7.55 22.56
CA CYS A 117 -9.47 6.80 22.60
C CYS A 117 -9.45 5.54 21.71
N ASN A 118 -10.12 4.47 22.16
CA ASN A 118 -10.34 3.28 21.34
C ASN A 118 -11.57 3.45 20.43
N ALA A 119 -11.34 3.48 19.11
CA ALA A 119 -12.39 3.69 18.12
C ALA A 119 -13.54 2.66 18.16
N SER A 120 -13.26 1.42 18.59
CA SER A 120 -14.28 0.39 18.73
C SER A 120 -15.25 0.70 19.87
N TYR A 121 -14.74 1.18 21.01
CA TYR A 121 -15.57 1.58 22.15
C TYR A 121 -16.40 2.82 21.84
N VAL A 122 -15.78 3.83 21.23
CA VAL A 122 -16.49 5.04 20.78
C VAL A 122 -17.61 4.68 19.81
N SER A 123 -17.35 3.78 18.85
CA SER A 123 -18.36 3.33 17.88
C SER A 123 -19.49 2.52 18.53
N ALA A 124 -19.17 1.68 19.51
CA ALA A 124 -20.16 0.90 20.25
C ALA A 124 -21.06 1.80 21.10
N TYR A 125 -20.47 2.79 21.78
CA TYR A 125 -21.19 3.79 22.56
C TYR A 125 -22.14 4.62 21.66
N ALA A 126 -21.63 5.15 20.54
CA ALA A 126 -22.44 5.88 19.56
C ALA A 126 -23.68 5.07 19.14
N LYS A 127 -23.48 3.79 18.79
CA LYS A 127 -24.56 2.89 18.38
C LYS A 127 -25.56 2.62 19.52
N ARG A 128 -25.08 2.39 20.74
CA ARG A 128 -25.92 2.08 21.91
C ARG A 128 -26.81 3.26 22.29
N HIS A 129 -26.29 4.47 22.15
CA HIS A 129 -26.98 5.70 22.56
C HIS A 129 -27.67 6.44 21.41
N GLY A 130 -27.58 5.91 20.18
CA GLY A 130 -28.21 6.54 19.01
C GLY A 130 -27.60 7.91 18.63
N ILE A 131 -26.38 8.20 19.06
CA ILE A 131 -25.68 9.47 18.80
C ILE A 131 -24.63 9.31 17.70
N SER A 132 -24.12 10.43 17.20
CA SER A 132 -23.04 10.40 16.21
C SER A 132 -21.72 9.90 16.82
N ARG A 133 -20.84 9.41 15.96
CA ARG A 133 -19.49 9.00 16.36
C ARG A 133 -18.65 10.18 16.89
N GLU A 134 -18.88 11.39 16.40
CA GLU A 134 -18.20 12.59 16.90
C GLU A 134 -18.67 12.98 18.30
N GLU A 135 -19.97 12.94 18.57
CA GLU A 135 -20.51 13.20 19.92
C GLU A 135 -20.01 12.15 20.91
N ALA A 136 -20.01 10.88 20.52
CA ALA A 136 -19.42 9.81 21.31
C ALA A 136 -17.92 10.06 21.59
N LEU A 137 -17.15 10.52 20.59
CA LEU A 137 -15.74 10.83 20.78
C LEU A 137 -15.54 12.00 21.75
N LYS A 138 -16.30 13.10 21.59
CA LYS A 138 -16.26 14.25 22.52
C LYS A 138 -16.54 13.82 23.96
N PHE A 139 -17.50 12.92 24.16
CA PHE A 139 -17.79 12.35 25.49
C PHE A 139 -16.60 11.62 26.11
N TYR A 140 -15.89 10.78 25.33
CA TYR A 140 -14.71 10.08 25.83
C TYR A 140 -13.53 11.03 26.10
N ILE A 141 -13.30 12.02 25.24
CA ILE A 141 -12.24 13.02 25.42
C ILE A 141 -12.44 13.79 26.74
N ASN A 142 -13.67 14.26 26.99
CA ASN A 142 -14.02 15.02 28.21
C ASN A 142 -13.95 14.18 29.50
N ARG A 143 -13.74 12.87 29.40
CA ARG A 143 -13.58 11.96 30.55
C ARG A 143 -12.13 11.59 30.83
N CYS A 144 -11.21 11.88 29.91
CA CYS A 144 -9.78 11.60 30.03
C CYS A 144 -8.96 12.81 30.50
N HIS A 145 -9.60 13.98 30.63
CA HIS A 145 -9.09 15.21 31.24
C HIS A 145 -9.92 15.53 32.49
#